data_AF-A0A937N7F5-F1
#
_entry.id   AF-A0A937N7F5-F1
#
_cell.length_a   1.000
_cell.length_b   1.000
_cell.length_c   1.000
_cell.angle_alpha   90.00
_cell.angle_beta   90.00
_cell.angle_gamma   90.00
#
_symmetry.space_group_name_H-M   'P 1'
#
loop_
_entity.id
_entity.type
_entity.pdbx_description
1 polymer ?
#
loop_
_entity_poly.entity_id
_entity_poly.type
_entity_poly.pdbx_seq_one_letter_code
_entity_poly.pdbx_strand_id
1 'polypeptide(L)'
;MVGINLLPHKPEALKEVMEKENLNWRTFADDGAISRKWNSPATPAFYVIDHKGVIRHKWIGHPGEKSIDAALEKLIQEAEGKNTPK
;
A
#
# COMPACT_ATOMS: atom_id res chain seq x y z
N MET A 1 -1.07 -7.16 -1.19
CA MET A 1 -0.89 -5.70 -1.36
C MET A 1 -2.13 -5.11 -2.03
N VAL A 2 -2.39 -3.82 -1.84
CA VAL A 2 -3.46 -3.08 -2.51
C VAL A 2 -2.87 -1.84 -3.16
N GLY A 3 -3.14 -1.62 -4.45
CA GLY A 3 -2.77 -0.41 -5.18
C GLY A 3 -3.94 0.57 -5.30
N ILE A 4 -3.67 1.86 -5.16
CA ILE A 4 -4.61 2.95 -5.46
C ILE A 4 -4.03 3.72 -6.65
N ASN A 5 -4.73 3.73 -7.77
CA ASN A 5 -4.26 4.37 -9.00
C ASN A 5 -5.06 5.63 -9.32
N LEU A 6 -4.35 6.75 -9.50
CA LEU A 6 -4.95 8.07 -9.78
C LEU A 6 -5.04 8.41 -11.27
N LEU A 7 -4.28 7.74 -12.14
CA LEU A 7 -4.04 8.20 -13.53
C LEU A 7 -4.63 7.29 -14.64
N PRO A 8 -5.37 6.23 -14.28
CA PRO A 8 -6.55 5.83 -15.02
C PRO A 8 -7.74 5.70 -14.06
N HIS A 9 -8.63 6.69 -14.06
CA HIS A 9 -9.87 6.66 -13.28
C HIS A 9 -10.93 5.72 -13.88
N LYS A 10 -10.73 5.26 -15.12
CA LYS A 10 -11.58 4.25 -15.76
C LYS A 10 -11.06 2.84 -15.46
N PRO A 11 -11.86 1.96 -14.86
CA PRO A 11 -11.46 0.60 -14.52
C PRO A 11 -10.93 -0.21 -15.72
N GLU A 12 -11.44 0.05 -16.93
CA GLU A 12 -11.05 -0.66 -18.15
C GLU A 12 -9.59 -0.35 -18.53
N ALA A 13 -9.22 0.94 -18.55
CA ALA A 13 -7.85 1.37 -18.83
C ALA A 13 -6.88 0.91 -17.73
N LEU A 14 -7.34 0.89 -16.46
CA LEU A 14 -6.53 0.33 -15.37
C LEU A 14 -6.28 -1.17 -15.57
N LYS A 15 -7.29 -1.93 -16.02
CA LYS A 15 -7.17 -3.36 -16.25
C LYS A 15 -6.13 -3.68 -17.34
N GLU A 16 -6.10 -2.93 -18.43
CA GLU A 16 -5.09 -3.08 -19.48
C GLU A 16 -3.66 -2.87 -18.94
N VAL A 17 -3.46 -1.87 -18.09
CA VAL A 17 -2.16 -1.62 -17.44
C VAL A 17 -1.80 -2.75 -16.48
N MET A 18 -2.77 -3.26 -15.71
CA MET A 18 -2.55 -4.39 -14.80
C MET A 18 -2.11 -5.65 -15.54
N GLU A 19 -2.73 -5.94 -16.69
CA GLU A 19 -2.37 -7.07 -17.55
C GLU A 19 -0.98 -6.87 -18.17
N LYS A 20 -0.71 -5.68 -18.73
CA LYS A 20 0.58 -5.35 -19.35
C LYS A 20 1.76 -5.44 -18.38
N GLU A 21 1.61 -4.87 -17.18
CA GLU A 21 2.67 -4.80 -16.17
C GLU A 21 2.67 -6.02 -15.23
N ASN A 22 1.82 -7.02 -15.48
CA ASN A 22 1.68 -8.24 -14.67
C ASN A 22 1.44 -7.97 -13.17
N LEU A 23 0.56 -7.00 -12.87
CA LEU A 23 0.25 -6.62 -11.48
C LEU A 23 -0.64 -7.68 -10.83
N ASN A 24 -0.05 -8.55 -10.01
CA ASN A 24 -0.74 -9.67 -9.36
C ASN A 24 -1.50 -9.29 -8.06
N TRP A 25 -1.60 -8.00 -7.76
CA TRP A 25 -2.29 -7.49 -6.57
C TRP A 25 -3.58 -6.73 -6.91
N ARG A 26 -4.48 -6.65 -5.94
CA ARG A 26 -5.74 -5.90 -6.07
C ARG A 26 -5.45 -4.42 -6.24
N THR A 27 -6.10 -3.78 -7.20
CA THR A 27 -5.92 -2.34 -7.48
C THR A 27 -7.26 -1.66 -7.65
N PHE A 28 -7.38 -0.44 -7.14
CA PHE A 28 -8.56 0.42 -7.30
C PHE A 28 -8.23 1.62 -8.18
N ALA A 29 -9.15 1.95 -9.08
CA ALA A 29 -9.16 3.25 -9.74
C ALA A 29 -9.73 4.28 -8.76
N ASP A 30 -9.00 5.36 -8.52
CA ASP A 30 -9.40 6.45 -7.63
C ASP A 30 -9.49 7.76 -8.41
N ASP A 31 -10.66 8.38 -8.39
CA ASP A 31 -10.90 9.74 -8.90
C ASP A 31 -10.43 10.85 -7.91
N GLY A 32 -9.81 10.40 -6.82
CA GLY A 32 -9.25 11.22 -5.76
C GLY A 32 -10.04 11.13 -4.44
N ALA A 33 -11.18 10.44 -4.40
CA ALA A 33 -11.93 10.26 -3.16
C ALA A 33 -11.13 9.52 -2.07
N ILE A 34 -10.41 8.46 -2.44
CA ILE A 34 -9.59 7.67 -1.52
C ILE A 34 -8.35 8.49 -1.12
N SER A 35 -7.59 9.01 -2.09
CA SER A 35 -6.38 9.78 -1.82
C SER A 35 -6.62 11.03 -0.97
N ARG A 36 -7.72 11.77 -1.17
CA ARG A 36 -8.12 12.89 -0.31
C ARG A 36 -8.46 12.43 1.11
N LYS A 37 -9.25 11.36 1.25
CA LYS A 37 -9.63 10.82 2.57
C LYS A 37 -8.41 10.34 3.37
N TRP A 38 -7.42 9.78 2.70
CA TRP A 38 -6.18 9.30 3.31
C TRP A 38 -5.09 10.39 3.41
N ASN A 39 -5.43 11.63 3.05
CA ASN A 39 -4.53 12.80 3.03
C ASN A 39 -3.20 12.48 2.32
N SER A 40 -3.27 11.91 1.11
CA SER A 40 -2.10 11.53 0.32
C SER A 40 -1.65 12.69 -0.57
N PRO A 41 -0.58 13.43 -0.21
CA PRO A 41 -0.21 14.69 -0.86
C PRO A 41 0.45 14.52 -2.23
N ALA A 42 1.01 13.34 -2.54
CA ALA A 42 1.70 13.07 -3.79
C ALA A 42 1.70 11.56 -4.11
N THR A 43 2.00 11.22 -5.37
CA THR A 43 2.26 9.86 -5.83
C THR A 43 3.71 9.70 -6.29
N PRO A 44 4.39 8.57 -5.98
CA PRO A 44 3.89 7.44 -5.21
C PRO A 44 3.85 7.75 -3.70
N ALA A 45 2.92 7.12 -2.99
CA ALA A 45 2.87 7.12 -1.52
C ALA A 45 2.59 5.71 -1.03
N PHE A 46 3.22 5.33 0.08
CA PHE A 46 3.12 4.00 0.66
C PHE A 46 2.59 4.09 2.09
N TYR A 47 1.62 3.24 2.41
CA TYR A 47 1.04 3.11 3.73
C TYR A 47 1.19 1.67 4.18
N VAL A 48 1.70 1.47 5.40
CA VAL A 48 1.75 0.15 6.03
C VAL A 48 0.74 0.12 7.14
N ILE A 49 -0.14 -0.87 7.07
CA ILE A 49 -1.27 -1.06 7.98
C ILE A 49 -1.04 -2.38 8.72
N ASP A 50 -1.18 -2.36 10.04
CA ASP A 50 -1.04 -3.58 10.85
C ASP A 50 -2.30 -4.47 10.80
N HIS A 51 -2.22 -5.63 11.46
CA HIS A 51 -3.31 -6.59 11.58
C HIS A 51 -4.54 -6.06 12.35
N LYS A 52 -4.44 -4.90 13.00
CA LYS A 52 -5.54 -4.21 13.71
C LYS A 52 -6.18 -3.12 12.84
N GLY A 53 -5.71 -2.94 11.60
CA GLY A 53 -6.21 -1.90 10.70
C GLY A 53 -5.64 -0.51 10.99
N VAL A 54 -4.55 -0.40 11.76
CA VAL A 54 -3.91 0.88 12.12
C VAL A 54 -2.75 1.16 11.19
N ILE A 55 -2.69 2.39 10.66
CA ILE A 55 -1.54 2.85 9.87
C ILE A 55 -0.32 3.01 10.80
N ARG A 56 0.75 2.27 10.53
CA ARG A 56 2.01 2.31 11.28
C ARG A 56 3.10 3.09 10.58
N HIS A 57 3.11 3.06 9.26
CA HIS A 57 4.03 3.84 8.45
C HIS A 57 3.32 4.53 7.31
N LYS A 58 3.81 5.73 6.98
CA LYS A 58 3.40 6.54 5.84
C LYS A 58 4.66 7.12 5.21
N TRP A 59 4.85 6.86 3.92
CA TRP A 59 5.96 7.40 3.15
C TRP A 59 5.44 8.13 1.91
N ILE A 60 6.02 9.29 1.65
CA ILE A 60 5.82 10.04 0.41
C ILE A 60 7.07 9.80 -0.44
N GLY A 61 6.89 9.32 -1.67
CA GLY A 61 7.97 8.76 -2.48
C GLY A 61 8.31 7.32 -2.09
N HIS A 62 9.33 6.75 -2.74
CA HIS A 62 9.78 5.38 -2.50
C HIS A 62 10.80 5.34 -1.34
N PRO A 63 10.48 4.73 -0.19
CA PRO A 63 11.38 4.68 0.98
C PRO A 63 12.51 3.64 0.86
N GLY A 64 12.58 2.92 -0.26
CA GLY A 64 13.50 1.80 -0.47
C GLY A 64 12.95 0.48 0.08
N GLU A 65 13.28 -0.61 -0.61
CA GLU A 65 12.87 -1.99 -0.28
C GLU A 65 13.17 -2.35 1.18
N LYS A 66 14.42 -2.14 1.64
CA LYS A 66 14.84 -2.48 3.01
C LYS A 66 13.99 -1.82 4.10
N SER A 67 13.56 -0.58 3.89
CA SER A 67 12.73 0.15 4.85
C SER A 67 11.32 -0.44 4.93
N ILE A 68 10.80 -0.90 3.79
CA ILE A 68 9.48 -1.52 3.68
C ILE A 68 9.52 -2.90 4.32
N ASP A 69 10.51 -3.72 3.97
CA ASP A 69 10.65 -5.08 4.50
C ASP A 69 10.80 -5.09 6.01
N ALA A 70 11.69 -4.26 6.57
CA ALA A 70 11.88 -4.16 8.01
C ALA A 70 10.59 -3.73 8.75
N ALA A 71 9.81 -2.83 8.16
CA ALA A 71 8.52 -2.42 8.72
C ALA A 71 7.49 -3.56 8.66
N LEU A 72 7.42 -4.30 7.55
CA LEU A 72 6.50 -5.42 7.38
C LEU A 72 6.85 -6.59 8.30
N GLU A 73 8.12 -7.00 8.37
CA GLU A 73 8.59 -8.10 9.22
C GLU A 73 8.18 -7.89 10.67
N LYS A 74 8.36 -6.66 11.19
CA LYS A 74 7.95 -6.33 12.55
C LYS A 74 6.45 -6.51 12.77
N LEU A 75 5.62 -6.03 11.84
CA LEU A 75 4.17 -6.13 11.98
C LEU A 75 3.65 -7.55 11.78
N ILE A 76 4.33 -8.35 10.96
CA ILE A 76 4.04 -9.77 10.78
C ILE A 76 4.37 -10.52 12.08
N GLN A 77 5.53 -10.28 12.69
CA GLN A 77 5.88 -10.88 13.98
C GLN A 77 4.87 -10.53 15.08
N GLU A 78 4.44 -9.26 15.14
CA GLU A 78 3.39 -8.82 16.07
C GLU A 78 2.04 -9.51 15.81
N ALA A 79 1.68 -9.73 14.54
CA ALA A 79 0.43 -10.40 14.15
C ALA A 79 0.45 -11.91 14.43
N GLU A 80 1.59 -12.56 14.22
CA GLU A 80 1.78 -14.00 14.47
C GLU A 80 1.92 -14.33 15.96
N GLY A 81 1.94 -13.33 16.84
CA GLY A 81 2.11 -13.54 18.28
C GLY A 81 3.50 -14.04 18.68
N LYS A 82 4.49 -13.93 17.78
CA LYS A 82 5.92 -14.14 18.08
C LYS A 82 6.49 -12.96 18.86
N ASN A 83 5.73 -12.48 19.84
CA ASN A 83 6.25 -11.55 20.82
C ASN A 83 7.27 -12.35 21.65
N THR A 84 8.53 -11.93 21.53
CA THR A 84 9.71 -12.51 22.16
C THR A 84 9.42 -12.78 23.64
N PRO A 85 9.73 -13.98 24.17
CA PRO A 85 9.45 -14.32 25.57
C PRO A 85 10.11 -13.31 26.52
N LYS A 86 9.34 -12.85 27.51
CA LYS A 86 9.83 -12.13 28.68
C LYS A 86 10.50 -13.09 29.66
#